data_AF-S7RYN7-F1
#
_entry.id   AF-S7RYN7-F1
#
_cell.length_a   1.000
_cell.length_b   1.000
_cell.length_c   1.000
_cell.angle_alpha   90.00
_cell.angle_beta   90.00
_cell.angle_gamma   90.00
#
_symmetry.space_group_name_H-M   'P 1'
#
loop_
_entity.id
_entity.type
_entity.pdbx_description
1 polymer ?
#
loop_
_entity_poly.entity_id
_entity_poly.type
_entity_poly.pdbx_seq_one_letter_code
_entity_poly.pdbx_strand_id
1 'polypeptide(L)'
;GGNMDILQFCDTMFPQPADRANYSYPEDGLLLQAYGVVQDAEIRNPQHLDIHNERCLLVVKNRRTTGTTAGRVNGLESFVRHYDDNIQHASTSIAVYHYGKDHGTFSEAGDSGAIVLARDGLLAG
;
A
#
# COMPACT_ATOMS: atom_id res chain seq x y z
N GLY A 1 -1.15 15.73 12.53
CA GLY A 1 -0.50 14.72 11.69
C GLY A 1 -1.08 13.38 12.07
N GLY A 2 -1.53 12.60 11.07
CA GLY A 2 -2.05 11.22 11.13
C GLY A 2 -2.69 10.72 12.42
N ASN A 3 -4.03 10.63 12.44
CA ASN A 3 -4.81 10.10 13.56
C ASN A 3 -5.09 8.59 13.42
N MET A 4 -4.21 7.83 12.77
CA MET A 4 -4.31 6.36 12.73
C MET A 4 -3.57 5.82 13.95
N ASP A 5 -4.33 5.33 14.92
CA ASP A 5 -3.77 4.70 16.12
C ASP A 5 -2.96 3.44 15.75
N ILE A 6 -1.98 3.09 16.57
CA ILE A 6 -1.14 1.89 16.39
C ILE A 6 -2.02 0.64 16.29
N LEU A 7 -3.08 0.56 17.11
CA LEU A 7 -4.02 -0.56 17.06
C LEU A 7 -4.76 -0.60 15.72
N GLN A 8 -5.17 0.56 15.18
CA GLN A 8 -5.83 0.64 13.89
C GLN A 8 -4.88 0.26 12.75
N PHE A 9 -3.62 0.68 12.82
CA PHE A 9 -2.59 0.27 11.86
C PHE A 9 -2.39 -1.25 11.90
N CYS A 10 -2.17 -1.83 13.08
CA CYS A 10 -1.97 -3.27 13.23
C CYS A 10 -3.20 -4.07 12.77
N ASP A 11 -4.41 -3.64 13.12
CA ASP A 11 -5.64 -4.27 12.67
C ASP A 11 -5.80 -4.26 11.15
N THR A 12 -5.34 -3.18 10.51
CA THR A 12 -5.50 -2.99 9.06
C THR A 12 -4.39 -3.70 8.28
N MET A 13 -3.13 -3.57 8.69
CA MET A 13 -1.98 -4.10 7.97
C MET A 13 -1.68 -5.58 8.28
N PHE A 14 -2.13 -6.06 9.45
CA PHE A 14 -1.95 -7.43 9.93
C PHE A 14 -3.31 -8.02 10.36
N PRO A 15 -4.27 -8.18 9.41
CA PRO A 15 -5.63 -8.59 9.74
C PRO A 15 -5.70 -10.06 10.18
N GLN A 16 -4.81 -10.92 9.70
CA GLN A 16 -4.81 -12.34 10.02
C GLN A 16 -4.07 -12.61 11.34
N PRO A 17 -4.57 -13.52 12.21
CA PRO A 17 -3.89 -13.87 13.46
C PRO A 17 -2.45 -14.39 13.26
N ALA A 18 -2.21 -15.11 12.16
CA ALA A 18 -0.88 -15.61 11.81
C ALA A 18 0.11 -14.49 11.48
N ASP A 19 -0.36 -13.41 10.85
CA ASP A 19 0.46 -12.24 10.53
C ASP A 19 0.86 -11.46 11.79
N ARG A 20 -0.02 -11.43 12.80
CA ARG A 20 0.21 -10.74 14.08
C ARG A 20 1.24 -11.44 14.97
N ALA A 21 1.41 -12.75 14.83
CA ALA A 21 2.33 -13.52 15.67
C ALA A 21 3.80 -13.14 15.44
N ASN A 22 4.13 -12.65 14.24
CA ASN A 22 5.51 -12.37 13.82
C ASN A 22 5.80 -10.87 13.66
N TYR A 23 4.81 -9.99 13.83
CA TYR A 23 4.98 -8.57 13.57
C TYR A 23 5.08 -7.75 14.86
N SER A 24 6.15 -6.97 14.97
CA SER A 24 6.27 -5.88 15.94
C SER A 24 6.20 -4.55 15.22
N TYR A 25 5.29 -3.68 15.65
CA TYR A 25 5.28 -2.29 15.19
C TYR A 25 6.59 -1.61 15.62
N PRO A 26 7.22 -0.77 14.77
CA PRO A 26 8.44 -0.07 15.16
C PRO A 26 8.19 0.82 16.38
N GLU A 27 8.97 0.66 17.46
CA GLU A 27 8.82 1.44 18.69
C GLU A 27 8.99 2.95 18.46
N ASP A 28 9.74 3.31 17.41
CA ASP A 28 10.09 4.68 17.05
C ASP A 28 8.88 5.51 16.55
N GLY A 29 7.71 4.89 16.38
CA GLY A 29 6.49 5.56 15.90
C GLY A 29 6.58 6.02 14.44
N LEU A 30 7.74 5.85 13.80
CA LEU A 30 7.94 6.04 12.38
C LEU A 30 7.25 4.89 11.66
N LEU A 31 6.36 5.25 10.73
CA LEU A 31 5.88 4.32 9.72
C LEU A 31 7.06 3.58 9.09
N LEU A 32 6.79 2.36 8.62
CA LEU A 32 7.73 1.44 7.99
C LEU A 32 8.84 2.19 7.22
N GLN A 33 10.11 1.94 7.58
CA GLN A 33 11.23 2.50 6.84
C GLN A 33 11.29 1.86 5.46
N ALA A 34 11.38 2.68 4.41
CA ALA A 34 11.54 2.18 3.05
C ALA A 34 12.94 1.56 2.88
N TYR A 35 13.02 0.27 2.52
CA TYR A 35 14.31 -0.42 2.31
C TYR A 35 14.39 -1.23 1.01
N GLY A 36 13.33 -1.25 0.20
CA GLY A 36 13.29 -1.99 -1.06
C GLY A 36 12.10 -1.61 -1.92
N VAL A 37 11.86 -2.39 -2.96
CA VAL A 37 10.74 -2.22 -3.91
C VAL A 37 9.98 -3.54 -4.03
N VAL A 38 8.66 -3.48 -4.04
CA VAL A 38 7.81 -4.66 -4.29
C VAL A 38 8.05 -5.14 -5.71
N GLN A 39 8.26 -6.44 -5.89
CA GLN A 39 8.46 -7.01 -7.22
C GLN A 39 7.13 -7.12 -7.97
N ASP A 40 7.14 -6.94 -9.30
CA ASP A 40 5.97 -7.10 -10.18
C ASP A 40 5.26 -8.46 -9.96
N ALA A 41 6.04 -9.53 -9.71
CA ALA A 41 5.48 -10.85 -9.44
C ALA A 41 4.62 -10.88 -8.17
N GLU A 42 5.01 -10.14 -7.13
CA GLU A 42 4.26 -10.03 -5.87
C GLU A 42 3.02 -9.14 -6.04
N ILE A 43 3.11 -8.07 -6.85
CA ILE A 43 1.94 -7.24 -7.19
C ILE A 43 0.88 -8.07 -7.92
N ARG A 44 1.31 -8.89 -8.90
CA ARG A 44 0.41 -9.74 -9.70
C ARG A 44 -0.15 -10.93 -8.94
N ASN A 45 0.58 -11.44 -7.96
CA ASN A 45 0.17 -12.59 -7.16
C ASN A 45 0.50 -12.37 -5.68
N PRO A 46 -0.26 -11.49 -5.01
CA PRO A 46 0.01 -11.16 -3.61
C PRO A 46 -0.19 -12.38 -2.72
N GLN A 47 0.76 -12.63 -1.81
CA GLN A 47 0.67 -13.76 -0.87
C GLN A 47 -0.10 -13.41 0.41
N HIS A 48 -0.30 -12.12 0.69
CA HIS A 48 -0.96 -11.66 1.90
C HIS A 48 -2.49 -11.73 1.78
N LEU A 49 -3.16 -11.91 2.91
CA LEU A 49 -4.61 -12.04 3.00
C LEU A 49 -5.22 -10.84 3.74
N ASP A 50 -6.36 -10.35 3.25
CA ASP A 50 -7.18 -9.37 3.96
C ASP A 50 -8.08 -10.01 5.04
N ILE A 51 -8.93 -9.21 5.69
CA ILE A 51 -9.90 -9.70 6.70
C ILE A 51 -10.92 -10.71 6.13
N HIS A 52 -11.09 -10.76 4.81
CA HIS A 52 -12.02 -11.66 4.11
C HIS A 52 -11.31 -12.86 3.49
N ASN A 53 -10.03 -13.08 3.82
CA ASN A 53 -9.17 -14.12 3.24
C ASN A 53 -9.00 -13.97 1.71
N GLU A 54 -9.13 -12.75 1.18
CA GLU A 54 -8.79 -12.45 -0.21
C GLU A 54 -7.31 -12.12 -0.32
N ARG A 55 -6.67 -12.60 -1.39
CA ARG A 55 -5.26 -12.30 -1.68
C ARG A 55 -5.13 -10.83 -2.12
N CYS A 56 -4.39 -10.04 -1.35
CA CYS A 56 -4.13 -8.64 -1.66
C CYS A 56 -2.81 -8.16 -1.07
N LEU A 57 -2.19 -7.18 -1.70
CA LEU A 57 -1.08 -6.44 -1.12
C LEU A 57 -1.64 -5.27 -0.30
N LEU A 58 -1.43 -5.30 1.01
CA LEU A 58 -1.79 -4.24 1.93
C LEU A 58 -0.72 -3.15 1.89
N VAL A 59 -1.14 -1.92 1.66
CA VAL A 59 -0.27 -0.75 1.51
C VAL A 59 -0.70 0.39 2.41
N VAL A 60 0.26 1.26 2.74
CA VAL A 60 0.07 2.45 3.55
C VAL A 60 0.81 3.62 2.93
N LYS A 61 0.31 4.83 3.15
CA LYS A 61 1.07 6.06 2.91
C LYS A 61 0.84 7.07 4.01
N ASN A 62 1.76 8.01 4.13
CA ASN A 62 1.66 9.14 5.05
C ASN A 62 1.46 10.44 4.29
N ARG A 63 0.51 11.27 4.76
CA ARG A 63 0.25 12.61 4.21
C ARG A 63 0.43 13.68 5.24
N ARG A 64 0.80 14.87 4.74
CA ARG A 64 0.96 16.07 5.54
C ARG A 64 -0.37 16.65 6.02
N THR A 65 -1.43 16.56 5.22
CA THR A 65 -2.75 17.17 5.47
C THR A 65 -3.76 16.19 6.08
N THR A 66 -3.92 14.99 5.51
CA THR A 66 -4.95 14.00 5.95
C THR A 66 -4.41 12.85 6.79
N GLY A 67 -3.09 12.72 6.92
CA GLY A 67 -2.49 11.72 7.79
C GLY A 67 -2.21 10.36 7.14
N THR A 68 -2.14 9.31 7.96
CA THR A 68 -1.85 7.95 7.52
C THR A 68 -3.08 7.30 6.92
N THR A 69 -2.93 6.69 5.75
CA THR A 69 -4.05 6.15 4.97
C THR A 69 -3.65 4.77 4.44
N ALA A 70 -4.52 3.76 4.61
CA ALA A 70 -4.24 2.39 4.22
C ALA A 70 -5.09 1.97 3.01
N GLY A 71 -4.56 1.03 2.23
CA GLY A 71 -5.18 0.55 1.01
C GLY A 71 -4.85 -0.90 0.71
N ARG A 72 -5.60 -1.48 -0.23
CA ARG A 72 -5.37 -2.82 -0.76
C ARG A 72 -5.20 -2.79 -2.27
N VAL A 73 -4.32 -3.66 -2.75
CA VAL A 73 -4.01 -3.88 -4.16
C VAL A 73 -4.25 -5.35 -4.48
N ASN A 74 -5.11 -5.63 -5.46
CA ASN A 74 -5.47 -7.02 -5.84
C ASN A 74 -4.80 -7.46 -7.16
N GLY A 75 -3.69 -6.83 -7.55
CA GLY A 75 -2.96 -7.16 -8.78
C GLY A 75 -3.58 -6.65 -10.08
N LEU A 76 -4.53 -5.71 -10.00
CA LEU A 76 -5.03 -4.98 -11.16
C LEU A 76 -3.98 -3.99 -11.65
N GLU A 77 -3.24 -4.40 -12.68
CA GLU A 77 -2.32 -3.55 -13.45
C GLU A 77 -3.02 -3.04 -14.72
N SER A 78 -2.98 -1.72 -14.93
CA SER A 78 -3.19 -1.12 -16.24
C SER A 78 -1.85 -0.90 -16.91
N PHE A 79 -1.80 -1.14 -18.22
CA PHE A 79 -0.59 -1.03 -18.99
C PHE A 79 -0.85 -0.20 -20.25
N VAL A 80 -0.16 0.93 -20.38
CA VAL A 80 -0.30 1.83 -21.52
C VAL A 80 1.01 1.82 -22.31
N ARG A 81 0.92 1.52 -23.62
CA ARG A 81 2.04 1.67 -24.56
C ARG A 81 1.81 2.88 -25.45
N HIS A 82 2.78 3.79 -25.46
CA HIS A 82 2.85 4.83 -26.47
C HIS A 82 3.87 4.39 -27.52
N TYR A 83 3.40 4.28 -28.76
CA TYR A 83 4.23 4.10 -29.94
C TYR A 83 4.28 5.46 -30.64
N ASP A 84 5.30 6.25 -30.32
CA ASP A 84 5.67 7.42 -31.12
C ASP A 84 6.93 7.08 -31.91
N ASP A 85 7.14 7.71 -33.06
CA ASP A 85 7.99 7.25 -34.18
C ASP A 85 9.47 6.96 -33.84
N ASN A 86 9.93 7.19 -32.60
CA ASN A 86 11.25 6.81 -32.11
C ASN A 86 11.36 6.42 -30.62
N ILE A 87 10.26 6.36 -29.85
CA ILE A 87 10.33 6.03 -28.41
C ILE A 87 9.21 5.07 -28.00
N GLN A 88 9.58 3.92 -27.43
CA GLN A 88 8.66 3.01 -26.79
C GLN A 88 8.53 3.40 -25.30
N HIS A 89 7.39 3.96 -24.92
CA HIS A 89 7.06 4.19 -23.50
C HIS A 89 6.02 3.17 -23.05
N ALA A 90 6.34 2.44 -21.98
CA ALA A 90 5.42 1.56 -21.29
C ALA A 90 5.24 2.10 -19.86
N SER A 91 4.00 2.37 -19.46
CA SER A 91 3.65 2.68 -18.07
C SER A 91 2.81 1.56 -17.48
N THR A 92 3.17 1.14 -16.26
CA THR A 92 2.37 0.25 -15.43
C THR A 92 1.69 1.10 -14.37
N SER A 93 0.40 0.88 -14.15
CA SER A 93 -0.37 1.58 -13.12
C SER A 93 -1.10 0.56 -12.27
N ILE A 94 -1.07 0.74 -10.96
CA ILE A 94 -1.70 -0.15 -10.00
C ILE A 94 -2.88 0.57 -9.37
N ALA A 95 -4.03 -0.10 -9.29
CA ALA A 95 -5.19 0.43 -8.57
C ALA A 95 -5.06 0.13 -7.07
N VAL A 96 -5.07 1.18 -6.25
CA VAL A 96 -5.15 1.07 -4.79
C VAL A 96 -6.54 1.46 -4.32
N TYR A 97 -7.21 0.54 -3.64
CA TYR A 97 -8.50 0.79 -3.02
C TYR A 97 -8.31 1.13 -1.54
N HIS A 98 -9.08 2.09 -1.03
CA HIS A 98 -9.09 2.38 0.42
C HIS A 98 -9.40 1.11 1.21
N TYR A 99 -8.68 0.91 2.31
CA TYR A 99 -8.84 -0.25 3.16
C TYR A 99 -8.70 0.17 4.62
N GLY A 100 -9.77 0.00 5.39
CA GLY A 100 -9.88 0.49 6.76
C GLY A 100 -11.32 0.40 7.26
N LYS A 101 -11.51 0.62 8.57
CA LYS A 101 -12.85 0.67 9.20
C LYS A 101 -13.60 1.96 8.89
N ASP A 102 -12.86 3.00 8.51
CA ASP A 102 -13.34 4.30 8.09
C ASP A 102 -13.77 4.30 6.62
N HIS A 103 -14.85 5.00 6.30
CA HIS A 103 -15.26 5.25 4.92
C HIS A 103 -14.44 6.43 4.38
N GLY A 104 -13.41 6.15 3.58
CA GLY A 104 -12.49 7.16 3.08
C GLY A 104 -12.00 6.88 1.67
N THR A 105 -11.33 7.89 1.10
CA THR A 105 -10.56 7.74 -0.13
C THR A 105 -9.11 7.42 0.22
N PHE A 106 -8.51 6.46 -0.49
CA PHE A 106 -7.08 6.24 -0.36
C PHE A 106 -6.31 7.48 -0.80
N SER A 107 -6.77 8.18 -1.86
CA SER A 107 -6.09 9.37 -2.38
C SER A 107 -6.95 10.60 -2.60
N GLU A 108 -6.38 11.79 -2.38
CA GLU A 108 -7.01 13.10 -2.55
C GLU A 108 -6.07 14.08 -3.28
N ALA A 109 -6.52 15.32 -3.49
CA ALA A 109 -5.72 16.36 -4.10
C ALA A 109 -4.58 16.81 -3.17
N GLY A 110 -3.37 16.93 -3.72
CA GLY A 110 -2.17 17.37 -2.98
C GLY A 110 -1.25 16.24 -2.53
N ASP A 111 -1.56 15.00 -2.89
CA ASP A 111 -0.81 13.83 -2.45
C ASP A 111 0.10 13.23 -3.52
N SER A 112 0.25 13.95 -4.62
CA SER A 112 1.20 13.65 -5.67
C SER A 112 2.61 13.62 -5.08
N GLY A 113 3.32 12.51 -5.29
CA GLY A 113 4.67 12.30 -4.75
C GLY A 113 4.72 11.74 -3.33
N ALA A 114 3.58 11.41 -2.71
CA ALA A 114 3.57 10.65 -1.47
C ALA A 114 3.97 9.19 -1.75
N ILE A 115 4.93 8.70 -0.97
CA ILE A 115 5.41 7.32 -1.04
C ILE A 115 4.34 6.36 -0.52
N VAL A 116 4.10 5.29 -1.25
CA VAL A 116 3.26 4.16 -0.88
C VAL A 116 4.13 2.96 -0.53
N LEU A 117 3.96 2.45 0.68
CA LEU A 117 4.72 1.31 1.21
C LEU A 117 3.80 0.12 1.41
N ALA A 118 4.27 -1.07 1.04
CA ALA A 118 3.69 -2.31 1.50
C ALA A 118 3.93 -2.51 3.00
N ARG A 119 3.15 -3.40 3.63
CA ARG A 119 3.19 -3.67 5.09
C ARG A 119 4.55 -4.09 5.64
N ASP A 120 5.44 -4.54 4.78
CA ASP A 120 6.80 -4.96 5.10
C ASP A 120 7.82 -3.84 4.96
N GLY A 121 7.47 -2.67 4.42
CA GLY A 121 8.38 -1.55 4.17
C GLY A 121 8.95 -1.49 2.75
N LEU A 122 8.45 -2.30 1.82
CA LEU A 122 8.81 -2.23 0.41
C LEU A 122 8.01 -1.13 -0.31
N LEU A 123 8.68 -0.39 -1.20
CA LEU A 123 8.06 0.63 -2.05
C LEU A 123 7.12 -0.02 -3.06
N ALA A 124 5.86 0.41 -3.05
CA ALA A 124 4.83 -0.04 -3.99
C ALA A 124 4.43 1.05 -5.01
N GLY A 125 4.74 2.33 -4.74
CA GLY A 125 4.44 3.45 -5.63
C GLY A 125 4.72 4.82 -5.02
#